data_AF-A0A2M7IT67-F1
#
_entry.id   AF-A0A2M7IT67-F1
#
_cell.length_a   1.000
_cell.length_b   1.000
_cell.length_c   1.000
_cell.angle_alpha   90.00
_cell.angle_beta   90.00
_cell.angle_gamma   90.00
#
_symmetry.space_group_name_H-M   'P 1'
#
loop_
_entity.id
_entity.type
_entity.pdbx_description
1 polymer ?
#
loop_
_entity_poly.entity_id
_entity_poly.type
_entity_poly.pdbx_seq_one_letter_code
_entity_poly.pdbx_strand_id
1 'polypeptide(L)'
;EQIGYYDDKIFYGPEDIDYCLRAWHAGWEVWYYPFTKIFHHEQRITKQKFFSKISAKHFLGISYLFRKYHWKLSRDNDKIN
;
A
#
# COMPACT_ATOMS: atom_id res chain seq x y z
N GLU A 1 -12.04 12.42 -5.59
CA GLU A 1 -11.75 11.91 -6.96
C GLU A 1 -10.28 11.98 -7.38
N GLN A 2 -9.48 12.98 -6.96
CA GLN A 2 -8.12 13.27 -7.47
C GLN A 2 -7.15 12.08 -7.60
N ILE A 3 -7.12 11.14 -6.65
CA ILE A 3 -6.16 10.02 -6.68
C ILE A 3 -6.78 8.68 -7.10
N GLY A 4 -8.09 8.64 -7.37
CA GLY A 4 -8.81 7.40 -7.74
C GLY A 4 -8.95 6.38 -6.58
N TYR A 5 -9.48 5.20 -6.91
CA TYR A 5 -9.65 4.08 -5.97
C TYR A 5 -8.36 3.25 -5.82
N TYR A 6 -8.46 2.05 -5.22
CA TYR A 6 -7.36 1.09 -5.21
C TYR A 6 -7.05 0.55 -6.60
N ASP A 7 -5.80 0.17 -6.82
CA ASP A 7 -5.34 -0.43 -8.07
C ASP A 7 -5.80 -1.90 -8.10
N ASP A 8 -6.77 -2.23 -8.95
CA ASP A 8 -7.37 -3.58 -9.05
C ASP A 8 -6.36 -4.69 -9.41
N LYS A 9 -5.12 -4.34 -9.80
CA LYS A 9 -4.02 -5.29 -10.00
C LYS A 9 -3.43 -5.79 -8.67
N ILE A 10 -3.70 -5.10 -7.56
CA ILE A 10 -3.26 -5.47 -6.22
C ILE A 10 -4.45 -6.04 -5.45
N PHE A 11 -4.48 -7.37 -5.32
CA PHE A 11 -5.60 -8.05 -4.67
C PHE A 11 -5.50 -8.10 -3.14
N TYR A 12 -4.29 -8.12 -2.58
CA TYR A 12 -4.09 -8.29 -1.14
C TYR A 12 -2.68 -7.88 -0.70
N GLY A 13 -2.60 -7.01 0.30
CA GLY A 13 -1.38 -6.55 0.95
C GLY A 13 -1.00 -5.11 0.65
N PRO A 14 -0.29 -4.79 -0.45
CA PRO A 14 0.31 -3.47 -0.67
C PRO A 14 -0.59 -2.45 -1.37
N GLU A 15 -1.90 -2.70 -1.48
CA GLU A 15 -2.86 -1.77 -2.09
C GLU A 15 -2.95 -0.45 -1.32
N ASP A 16 -2.81 -0.53 0.00
CA ASP A 16 -2.79 0.61 0.91
C ASP A 16 -1.50 1.44 0.75
N ILE A 17 -0.36 0.80 0.54
CA ILE A 17 0.92 1.46 0.25
C ILE A 17 0.83 2.21 -1.07
N ASP A 18 0.30 1.58 -2.13
CA ASP A 18 0.09 2.24 -3.43
C ASP A 18 -0.80 3.48 -3.30
N TYR A 19 -1.88 3.37 -2.52
CA TYR A 19 -2.80 4.47 -2.28
C TYR A 19 -2.12 5.62 -1.51
N CYS A 20 -1.36 5.30 -0.47
CA CYS A 20 -0.61 6.30 0.31
C CYS A 20 0.43 7.03 -0.53
N LEU A 21 1.16 6.32 -1.40
CA LEU A 21 2.13 6.92 -2.31
C LEU A 21 1.45 7.87 -3.30
N ARG A 22 0.31 7.48 -3.87
CA ARG A 22 -0.47 8.36 -4.75
C ARG A 22 -0.99 9.60 -4.02
N ALA A 23 -1.46 9.45 -2.78
CA ALA A 23 -1.88 10.58 -1.96
C ALA A 23 -0.72 11.55 -1.72
N TRP A 24 0.46 11.04 -1.36
CA TRP A 24 1.66 11.85 -1.20
C TRP A 24 2.09 12.56 -2.48
N HIS A 25 2.12 11.87 -3.60
CA HIS A 25 2.49 12.48 -4.89
C HIS A 25 1.48 13.55 -5.34
N ALA A 26 0.21 13.42 -4.94
CA ALA A 26 -0.83 14.42 -5.12
C ALA A 26 -0.75 15.60 -4.13
N GLY A 27 0.26 15.62 -3.24
CA GLY A 27 0.49 16.68 -2.27
C GLY A 27 -0.41 16.60 -1.03
N TRP A 28 -1.04 15.45 -0.77
CA TRP A 28 -1.87 15.29 0.42
C TRP A 28 -1.01 15.11 1.67
N GLU A 29 -1.49 15.69 2.78
CA GLU A 29 -0.85 15.60 4.08
C GLU A 29 -1.40 14.43 4.90
N VAL A 30 -0.54 13.84 5.73
CA VAL A 30 -0.93 12.79 6.69
C VAL A 30 -0.98 13.40 8.08
N TRP A 31 -2.16 13.37 8.69
CA TRP A 31 -2.41 13.93 10.01
C TRP A 31 -2.66 12.83 11.04
N TYR A 32 -2.07 12.99 12.22
CA TYR A 32 -2.34 12.12 13.37
C TYR A 32 -3.32 12.82 14.32
N TYR A 33 -4.39 12.13 14.70
CA TYR A 33 -5.41 12.65 15.62
C TYR A 33 -5.48 11.82 16.90
N PRO A 34 -4.96 12.33 18.04
CA PRO A 34 -4.76 11.52 19.25
C PRO A 34 -6.04 11.20 20.04
N PHE A 35 -7.16 11.86 19.72
CA PHE A 35 -8.42 11.67 20.46
C PHE A 35 -9.28 10.51 19.92
N THR A 36 -8.86 9.87 18.83
CA THR A 36 -9.52 8.68 18.28
C THR A 36 -8.71 7.42 18.58
N LYS A 37 -9.38 6.34 18.97
CA LYS A 37 -8.79 5.01 19.18
C LYS A 37 -9.48 3.99 18.27
N ILE A 38 -8.68 3.19 17.58
CA ILE A 38 -9.15 2.13 16.68
C ILE A 38 -8.57 0.80 17.18
N PHE A 39 -9.43 -0.21 17.34
CA PHE A 39 -9.02 -1.56 17.68
C PHE A 39 -8.91 -2.39 16.41
N HIS A 40 -7.74 -2.98 16.16
CA HIS A 40 -7.50 -3.86 15.03
C HIS A 40 -7.38 -5.31 15.50
N HIS A 41 -8.38 -6.12 15.15
CA HIS A 41 -8.34 -7.56 15.37
C HIS A 41 -7.62 -8.26 14.22
N GLU A 42 -6.33 -8.55 14.41
CA GLU A 42 -5.53 -9.21 13.38
C GLU A 42 -5.95 -10.66 13.13
N GLN A 43 -6.20 -11.02 11.87
CA GLN A 43 -6.58 -12.39 11.49
C GLN A 43 -5.37 -13.32 11.26
N ARG A 44 -4.16 -12.73 11.12
CA ARG A 44 -2.86 -13.43 10.90
C ARG A 44 -2.87 -14.49 9.80
N ILE A 45 -3.71 -14.33 8.78
CA ILE A 45 -3.97 -15.36 7.75
C ILE A 45 -2.68 -15.78 7.01
N THR A 46 -1.81 -14.83 6.69
CA THR A 46 -0.53 -15.08 6.01
C THR A 46 0.49 -15.80 6.89
N LYS A 47 0.41 -15.66 8.22
CA LYS A 47 1.34 -16.25 9.18
C LYS A 47 1.06 -17.73 9.47
N GLN A 48 -0.18 -18.16 9.27
CA GLN A 48 -0.60 -19.55 9.53
C GLN A 48 -0.22 -20.51 8.40
N LYS A 49 -0.07 -20.02 7.16
CA LYS A 49 0.29 -20.83 5.98
C LYS A 49 1.19 -20.05 5.02
N PHE A 50 2.51 -20.19 5.19
CA PHE A 50 3.52 -19.54 4.35
C PHE A 50 3.33 -19.80 2.85
N PHE A 51 2.87 -21.00 2.45
CA PHE A 51 2.65 -21.37 1.04
C PHE A 51 1.18 -21.33 0.60
N SER A 52 0.38 -20.41 1.15
CA SER A 52 -1.01 -20.25 0.70
C SER A 52 -1.11 -19.46 -0.62
N LYS A 53 -2.22 -19.65 -1.35
CA LYS A 53 -2.54 -18.81 -2.52
C LYS A 53 -2.56 -17.31 -2.18
N ILE A 54 -2.96 -16.97 -0.96
CA ILE A 54 -2.98 -15.59 -0.45
C ILE A 54 -1.56 -15.07 -0.33
N SER A 55 -0.63 -15.85 0.24
CA SER A 55 0.78 -15.49 0.34
C SER A 55 1.43 -15.27 -1.04
N ALA A 56 1.08 -16.11 -2.03
CA ALA A 56 1.55 -15.93 -3.40
C ALA A 56 1.01 -14.65 -4.04
N LYS A 57 -0.30 -14.37 -3.91
CA LYS A 57 -0.90 -13.11 -4.39
C LYS A 57 -0.30 -11.90 -3.69
N HIS A 58 -0.01 -12.01 -2.40
CA HIS A 58 0.64 -10.95 -1.62
C HIS A 58 2.03 -10.64 -2.17
N PHE A 59 2.85 -11.68 -2.38
CA PHE A 59 4.18 -11.53 -2.96
C PHE A 59 4.16 -10.94 -4.39
N LEU A 60 3.21 -11.37 -5.22
CA LEU A 60 3.01 -10.81 -6.56
C LEU A 60 2.60 -9.33 -6.50
N GLY A 61 1.71 -8.97 -5.58
CA GLY A 61 1.33 -7.57 -5.33
C GLY A 61 2.52 -6.71 -4.93
N ILE A 62 3.37 -7.22 -4.02
CA ILE A 62 4.59 -6.51 -3.59
C ILE A 62 5.54 -6.32 -4.77
N SER A 63 5.79 -7.39 -5.54
CA SER A 63 6.65 -7.34 -6.72
C SER A 63 6.14 -6.36 -7.78
N TYR A 64 4.82 -6.30 -7.98
CA TYR A 64 4.17 -5.33 -8.84
C TYR A 64 4.37 -3.90 -8.34
N LEU A 65 4.18 -3.64 -7.04
CA LEU A 65 4.41 -2.33 -6.43
C LEU A 65 5.84 -1.85 -6.65
N PHE A 66 6.84 -2.67 -6.31
CA PHE A 66 8.25 -2.29 -6.51
C PHE A 66 8.58 -1.97 -7.96
N ARG A 67 8.02 -2.74 -8.91
CA ARG A 67 8.17 -2.45 -10.34
C ARG A 67 7.48 -1.15 -10.75
N LYS A 68 6.26 -0.90 -10.27
CA LYS A 68 5.47 0.30 -10.56
C LYS A 68 6.19 1.58 -10.14
N TYR A 69 6.89 1.53 -9.01
CA TYR A 69 7.62 2.68 -8.44
C TYR A 69 9.14 2.63 -8.70
N HIS A 70 9.62 1.79 -9.63
CA HIS A 70 11.04 1.68 -9.97
C HIS A 70 11.96 1.53 -8.74
N TRP A 71 11.53 0.75 -7.74
CA TRP A 71 12.23 0.55 -6.47
C TRP A 71 12.44 1.81 -5.60
N LYS A 72 11.73 2.89 -5.90
CA LYS A 72 11.73 4.15 -5.15
C LYS A 72 10.37 4.39 -4.48
N LEU A 73 10.22 3.92 -3.25
CA LEU A 73 9.05 4.18 -2.42
C LEU A 73 9.35 5.40 -1.54
N SER A 74 9.17 6.60 -2.08
CA SER A 74 9.42 7.86 -1.36
C SER A 74 8.18 8.76 -1.38
N ARG A 75 8.02 9.54 -0.31
CA ARG A 75 7.06 10.65 -0.26
C ARG A 75 7.51 11.82 -1.11
N ASP A 76 8.82 11.98 -1.25
CA ASP A 76 9.37 13.11 -1.98
C ASP A 76 8.95 12.97 -3.44
N ASN A 77 8.26 14.00 -3.95
CA ASN A 77 8.22 14.25 -5.38
C ASN A 77 9.66 14.59 -5.77
N ASP A 78 10.51 13.57 -5.93
CA ASP A 78 11.66 13.65 -6.80
C ASP A 78 11.09 14.26 -8.07
N LYS A 79 11.38 15.54 -8.29
CA LYS A 79 11.06 16.22 -9.53
C LYS A 79 11.77 15.40 -10.57
N ILE A 80 11.05 14.47 -11.21
CA ILE A 80 11.48 13.86 -12.45
C ILE A 80 11.45 15.02 -13.44
N ASN A 81 12.55 15.77 -13.46
CA ASN A 81 12.92 16.57 -14.62
C ASN A 81 13.18 15.61 -15.78
#